data_AF-A0A9D2Q1W9-F1
#
_entry.id   AF-A0A9D2Q1W9-F1
#
_cell.length_a   1.000
_cell.length_b   1.000
_cell.length_c   1.000
_cell.angle_alpha   90.00
_cell.angle_beta   90.00
_cell.angle_gamma   90.00
#
_symmetry.space_group_name_H-M   'P 1'
#
loop_
_entity.id
_entity.type
_entity.pdbx_description
1 polymer ?
#
loop_
_entity_poly.entity_id
_entity_poly.type
_entity_poly.pdbx_seq_one_letter_code
_entity_poly.pdbx_strand_id
1 'polypeptide(L)'
;MTDTASRPDAQTSIPDRPSLEGLEEKWDGVWSEQQLYAFDEDTTRDQVFSVDTPPPTASGSLHIGHVFGYSQADMIVRYQRMRGKNCFYPLGWDDNGLPTERRAQNYYGVRCDPSLPYDPDFTPP
;
A
#
# COMPACT_ATOMS: atom_id res chain seq x y z
N MET A 1 -28.67 6.71 -31.95
CA MET A 1 -29.82 6.59 -31.03
C MET A 1 -29.38 5.67 -29.91
N THR A 2 -28.98 6.24 -28.78
CA THR A 2 -28.67 5.47 -27.58
C THR A 2 -29.67 5.89 -26.54
N ASP A 3 -30.64 5.02 -26.29
CA ASP A 3 -31.71 5.24 -25.32
C ASP A 3 -31.10 5.07 -23.93
N THR A 4 -30.91 6.17 -23.21
CA THR A 4 -30.45 6.11 -21.82
C THR A 4 -31.70 5.95 -20.96
N ALA A 5 -31.97 4.72 -20.54
CA ALA A 5 -33.07 4.45 -19.62
C ALA A 5 -32.93 5.35 -18.38
N SER A 6 -33.94 6.19 -18.15
CA SER A 6 -34.04 7.09 -17.01
C SER A 6 -34.00 6.27 -15.72
N ARG A 7 -32.91 6.38 -14.96
CA ARG A 7 -32.87 5.85 -13.59
C ARG A 7 -33.85 6.66 -12.73
N PRO A 8 -34.57 6.04 -11.79
CA PRO A 8 -35.41 6.77 -10.85
C PRO A 8 -34.55 7.77 -10.07
N ASP A 9 -35.02 9.02 -10.03
CA ASP A 9 -34.41 10.13 -9.30
C ASP A 9 -34.36 9.82 -7.81
N ALA A 10 -33.29 9.16 -7.37
CA ALA A 10 -32.84 9.30 -6.01
C ALA A 10 -32.36 10.76 -5.89
N GLN A 11 -33.14 11.61 -5.22
CA GLN A 11 -32.75 12.97 -4.85
C GLN A 11 -31.40 12.90 -4.13
N THR A 12 -30.33 13.04 -4.90
CA THR A 12 -28.97 13.03 -4.37
C THR A 12 -28.65 14.49 -4.13
N SER A 13 -28.78 14.95 -2.89
CA SER A 13 -28.35 16.30 -2.53
C SER A 13 -26.82 16.33 -2.52
N ILE A 14 -26.20 16.51 -3.69
CA ILE A 14 -24.77 16.75 -3.79
C ILE A 14 -24.54 18.17 -3.24
N PRO A 15 -23.74 18.35 -2.18
CA PRO A 15 -23.46 19.67 -1.64
C PRO A 15 -22.64 20.51 -2.63
N ASP A 16 -22.94 21.82 -2.72
CA ASP A 16 -22.18 22.76 -3.57
C ASP A 16 -20.69 22.83 -3.19
N ARG A 17 -20.36 22.51 -1.94
CA ARG A 17 -18.98 22.38 -1.44
C ARG A 17 -18.84 21.08 -0.66
N PRO A 18 -18.29 20.02 -1.26
CA PRO A 18 -18.03 18.78 -0.54
C PRO A 18 -16.92 18.98 0.50
N SER A 19 -17.14 18.52 1.72
CA SER A 19 -16.10 18.37 2.73
C SER A 19 -15.41 17.01 2.56
N LEU A 20 -14.10 16.97 2.81
CA LEU A 20 -13.33 15.72 2.80
C LEU A 20 -13.32 15.02 4.17
N GLU A 21 -13.73 15.74 5.21
CA GLU A 21 -13.71 15.29 6.60
C GLU A 21 -14.56 14.02 6.77
N GLY A 22 -13.94 12.96 7.33
CA GLY A 22 -14.57 11.66 7.57
C GLY A 22 -14.82 10.80 6.32
N LEU A 23 -14.50 11.26 5.11
CA LEU A 23 -14.69 10.44 3.91
C LEU A 23 -13.69 9.28 3.84
N GLU A 24 -12.43 9.50 4.17
CA GLU A 24 -11.39 8.45 4.16
C GLU A 24 -11.75 7.35 5.16
N GLU A 25 -12.01 7.70 6.42
CA GLU A 25 -12.40 6.74 7.47
C GLU A 25 -13.64 5.92 7.08
N LYS A 26 -14.65 6.58 6.52
CA LYS A 26 -15.86 5.91 6.02
C LYS A 26 -15.52 4.89 4.93
N TRP A 27 -14.77 5.29 3.90
CA TRP A 27 -14.52 4.43 2.75
C TRP A 27 -13.51 3.32 3.05
N ASP A 28 -12.50 3.58 3.87
CA ASP A 28 -11.56 2.57 4.35
C ASP A 28 -12.30 1.46 5.11
N GLY A 29 -13.27 1.82 5.96
CA GLY A 29 -14.15 0.87 6.63
C GLY A 29 -14.96 0.04 5.64
N VAL A 30 -15.67 0.69 4.70
CA VAL A 30 -16.48 0.00 3.68
C VAL A 30 -15.63 -0.95 2.82
N TRP A 31 -14.45 -0.53 2.37
CA TRP A 31 -13.57 -1.36 1.54
C TRP A 31 -13.03 -2.55 2.32
N SER A 32 -12.72 -2.38 3.60
CA SER A 32 -12.27 -3.45 4.49
C SER A 32 -13.39 -4.47 4.74
N GLU A 33 -14.59 -4.02 5.06
CA GLU A 33 -15.75 -4.91 5.27
C GLU A 33 -16.09 -5.72 4.01
N GLN A 34 -16.03 -5.08 2.84
CA GLN A 34 -16.29 -5.74 1.56
C GLN A 34 -15.13 -6.61 1.07
N GLN A 35 -13.99 -6.60 1.78
CA GLN A 35 -12.75 -7.23 1.32
C GLN A 35 -12.42 -6.81 -0.11
N LEU A 36 -12.64 -5.53 -0.44
CA LEU A 36 -12.61 -5.04 -1.83
C LEU A 36 -11.28 -5.34 -2.51
N TYR A 37 -10.17 -5.34 -1.76
CA TYR A 37 -8.83 -5.57 -2.27
C TYR A 37 -8.31 -7.00 -2.06
N ALA A 38 -9.12 -7.92 -1.52
CA ALA A 38 -8.72 -9.31 -1.37
C ALA A 38 -8.40 -9.94 -2.73
N PHE A 39 -7.36 -10.76 -2.73
CA PHE A 39 -6.93 -11.50 -3.91
C PHE A 39 -7.55 -12.89 -3.88
N ASP A 40 -8.16 -13.29 -4.99
CA ASP A 40 -8.67 -14.65 -5.18
C ASP A 40 -7.57 -15.58 -5.72
N GLU A 41 -7.16 -16.56 -4.92
CA GLU A 41 -6.08 -17.50 -5.26
C GLU A 41 -6.47 -18.54 -6.33
N ASP A 42 -7.77 -18.78 -6.52
CA ASP A 42 -8.29 -19.73 -7.50
C ASP A 42 -8.35 -19.14 -8.93
N THR A 43 -8.02 -17.85 -9.09
CA THR A 43 -8.03 -17.18 -10.38
C THR A 43 -6.96 -17.71 -11.33
N THR A 44 -7.33 -17.95 -12.60
CA THR A 44 -6.40 -18.38 -13.63
C THR A 44 -5.36 -17.29 -13.96
N ARG A 45 -4.14 -17.70 -14.26
CA ARG A 45 -3.00 -16.80 -14.50
C ARG A 45 -3.27 -15.70 -15.55
N ASP A 46 -4.06 -15.98 -16.58
CA ASP A 46 -4.40 -15.02 -17.64
C ASP A 46 -5.30 -13.88 -17.14
N GLN A 47 -6.01 -14.06 -16.04
CA GLN A 47 -6.86 -13.05 -15.40
C GLN A 47 -6.14 -12.30 -14.26
N VAL A 48 -4.95 -12.74 -13.86
CA VAL A 48 -4.14 -12.08 -12.83
C VAL A 48 -3.39 -10.88 -13.41
N PHE A 49 -3.43 -9.75 -12.70
CA PHE A 49 -2.52 -8.63 -12.88
C PHE A 49 -1.65 -8.49 -11.63
N SER A 50 -0.37 -8.86 -11.73
CA SER A 50 0.58 -8.81 -10.61
C SER A 50 1.41 -7.54 -10.66
N VAL A 51 1.51 -6.84 -9.54
CA VAL A 51 2.33 -5.65 -9.38
C VAL A 51 3.46 -5.95 -8.41
N ASP A 52 4.68 -5.76 -8.89
CA ASP A 52 5.91 -5.85 -8.12
C ASP A 52 6.46 -4.43 -7.93
N THR A 53 6.26 -3.87 -6.75
CA THR A 53 6.86 -2.59 -6.37
C THR A 53 8.07 -2.86 -5.49
N PRO A 54 9.22 -2.20 -5.74
CA PRO A 54 10.37 -2.32 -4.85
C PRO A 54 9.94 -1.91 -3.43
N PRO A 55 10.18 -2.76 -2.42
CA PRO A 55 9.66 -2.50 -1.09
C PRO A 55 10.34 -1.26 -0.48
N PRO A 56 9.58 -0.38 0.20
CA PRO A 56 10.15 0.75 0.91
C PRO A 56 11.04 0.25 2.07
N THR A 57 12.16 0.94 2.30
CA THR A 57 13.02 0.66 3.46
C THR A 57 12.30 1.03 4.75
N ALA A 58 12.28 0.14 5.74
CA ALA A 58 11.60 0.35 7.03
C ALA A 58 12.29 1.40 7.94
N SER A 59 13.40 2.00 7.50
CA SER A 59 14.29 2.82 8.32
C SER A 59 13.98 4.32 8.31
N GLY A 60 12.84 4.78 7.78
CA GLY A 60 12.54 6.20 7.56
C GLY A 60 11.08 6.60 7.72
N SER A 61 10.74 7.77 7.19
CA SER A 61 9.36 8.27 7.08
C SER A 61 8.99 8.44 5.60
N LEU A 62 7.70 8.30 5.28
CA LEU A 62 7.23 8.51 3.92
C LEU A 62 7.35 10.00 3.54
N HIS A 63 8.09 10.29 2.48
CA HIS A 63 8.13 11.60 1.82
C HIS A 63 7.33 11.63 0.51
N ILE A 64 7.17 12.82 -0.09
CA ILE A 64 6.39 13.06 -1.33
C ILE A 64 6.77 12.14 -2.50
N GLY A 65 8.03 11.71 -2.60
CA GLY A 65 8.46 10.71 -3.58
C GLY A 65 7.71 9.36 -3.48
N HIS A 66 7.38 8.90 -2.27
CA HIS A 66 6.58 7.68 -2.09
C HIS A 66 5.14 7.89 -2.57
N VAL A 67 4.55 9.05 -2.25
CA VAL A 67 3.20 9.40 -2.71
C VAL A 67 3.16 9.39 -4.23
N PHE A 68 4.13 10.03 -4.89
CA PHE A 68 4.22 10.04 -6.34
C PHE A 68 4.31 8.64 -6.95
N GLY A 69 5.17 7.78 -6.40
CA GLY A 69 5.33 6.40 -6.88
C GLY A 69 4.07 5.56 -6.69
N TYR A 70 3.52 5.53 -5.47
CA TYR A 70 2.36 4.70 -5.15
C TYR A 70 1.09 5.18 -5.84
N SER A 71 0.88 6.49 -5.98
CA SER A 71 -0.30 7.01 -6.70
C SER A 71 -0.32 6.56 -8.16
N GLN A 72 0.84 6.50 -8.84
CA GLN A 72 0.90 6.04 -10.23
C GLN A 72 0.59 4.55 -10.35
N ALA A 73 1.18 3.72 -9.49
CA ALA A 73 0.92 2.29 -9.45
C ALA A 73 -0.56 2.00 -9.13
N ASP A 74 -1.12 2.68 -8.12
CA ASP A 74 -2.52 2.54 -7.71
C ASP A 74 -3.50 2.90 -8.84
N MET A 75 -3.24 3.98 -9.60
CA MET A 75 -4.06 4.32 -10.77
C MET A 75 -4.11 3.19 -11.81
N ILE A 76 -2.97 2.56 -12.10
CA ILE A 76 -2.90 1.43 -13.05
C ILE A 76 -3.63 0.21 -12.50
N VAL A 77 -3.44 -0.12 -11.21
CA VAL A 77 -4.10 -1.26 -10.56
C VAL A 77 -5.62 -1.09 -10.56
N ARG A 78 -6.13 0.10 -10.20
CA ARG A 78 -7.56 0.39 -10.24
C ARG A 78 -8.11 0.27 -11.66
N TYR A 79 -7.39 0.76 -12.66
CA TYR A 79 -7.75 0.58 -14.06
C TYR A 79 -7.87 -0.91 -14.43
N GLN A 80 -6.88 -1.73 -14.08
CA GLN A 80 -6.91 -3.17 -14.37
C GLN A 80 -8.03 -3.90 -13.64
N ARG A 81 -8.31 -3.54 -12.39
CA ARG A 81 -9.44 -4.06 -11.62
C ARG A 81 -10.77 -3.72 -12.30
N MET A 82 -10.94 -2.48 -12.78
CA MET A 82 -12.12 -2.07 -13.57
C MET A 82 -12.23 -2.78 -14.93
N ARG A 83 -11.12 -3.29 -15.47
CA ARG A 83 -11.08 -4.14 -16.67
C ARG A 83 -11.37 -5.61 -16.36
N GLY A 84 -11.68 -5.96 -15.11
CA GLY A 84 -12.03 -7.31 -14.68
C GLY A 84 -10.84 -8.19 -14.29
N LYS A 85 -9.62 -7.64 -14.18
CA LYS A 85 -8.45 -8.40 -13.72
C LYS A 85 -8.50 -8.58 -12.20
N ASN A 86 -8.13 -9.78 -11.75
CA ASN A 86 -7.82 -10.02 -10.35
C ASN A 86 -6.41 -9.46 -10.05
N CYS A 87 -6.33 -8.41 -9.26
CA CYS A 87 -5.10 -7.65 -9.07
C CYS A 87 -4.37 -8.11 -7.81
N PHE A 88 -3.15 -8.61 -7.97
CA PHE A 88 -2.24 -8.91 -6.88
C PHE A 88 -1.27 -7.74 -6.70
N TYR A 89 -1.50 -6.93 -5.68
CA TYR A 89 -0.68 -5.75 -5.36
C TYR A 89 -0.34 -5.72 -3.87
N PRO A 90 0.57 -6.60 -3.41
CA PRO A 90 1.00 -6.63 -2.02
C PRO A 90 1.94 -5.47 -1.70
N LEU A 91 1.95 -5.07 -0.43
CA LEU A 91 2.99 -4.18 0.11
C LEU A 91 4.06 -5.04 0.80
N GLY A 92 5.33 -4.72 0.57
CA GLY A 92 6.47 -5.31 1.27
C GLY A 92 7.25 -4.27 2.06
N TRP A 93 8.27 -4.72 2.79
CA TRP A 93 9.22 -3.85 3.49
C TRP A 93 10.63 -4.38 3.28
N ASP A 94 11.59 -3.49 3.01
CA ASP A 94 13.00 -3.81 3.06
C ASP A 94 13.53 -3.47 4.45
N ASP A 95 13.73 -4.49 5.26
CA ASP A 95 14.14 -4.38 6.66
C ASP A 95 15.64 -4.56 6.86
N ASN A 96 16.41 -4.87 5.80
CA ASN A 96 17.82 -5.22 5.93
C ASN A 96 18.76 -4.09 5.49
N GLY A 97 20.06 -4.34 5.71
CA GLY A 97 21.15 -3.54 5.17
C GLY A 97 21.56 -2.34 6.02
N LEU A 98 22.56 -1.62 5.50
CA LEU A 98 23.21 -0.51 6.19
C LEU A 98 22.26 0.59 6.69
N PRO A 99 21.16 0.96 5.99
CA PRO A 99 20.23 1.95 6.52
C PRO A 99 19.56 1.51 7.83
N THR A 100 19.16 0.24 7.94
CA THR A 100 18.58 -0.34 9.16
C THR A 100 19.62 -0.38 10.28
N GLU A 101 20.83 -0.88 10.00
CA GLU A 101 21.91 -0.94 10.99
C GLU A 101 22.25 0.46 11.53
N ARG A 102 22.37 1.46 10.64
CA ARG A 102 22.63 2.85 11.04
C ARG A 102 21.48 3.44 11.84
N ARG A 103 20.23 3.11 11.51
CA ARG A 103 19.06 3.54 12.31
C ARG A 103 19.12 2.95 13.71
N ALA A 104 19.41 1.66 13.85
CA ALA A 104 19.55 1.02 15.16
C ALA A 104 20.68 1.67 15.98
N GLN A 105 21.84 1.92 15.36
CA GLN A 105 22.95 2.63 15.99
C GLN A 105 22.54 4.02 16.50
N ASN A 106 21.88 4.82 15.65
CA ASN A 106 21.46 6.17 16.02
C ASN A 106 20.33 6.19 17.07
N TYR A 107 19.39 5.25 16.98
CA TYR A 107 18.22 5.20 17.88
C TYR A 107 18.60 4.74 19.28
N TYR A 108 19.43 3.70 19.39
CA TYR A 108 19.86 3.14 20.67
C TYR A 108 21.17 3.74 21.20
N GLY A 109 21.83 4.62 20.42
CA GLY A 109 23.13 5.19 20.78
C GLY A 109 24.27 4.16 20.78
N VAL A 110 24.10 3.04 20.08
CA VAL A 110 25.10 1.96 19.98
C VAL A 110 25.99 2.18 18.76
N ARG A 111 27.23 1.68 18.81
CA ARG A 111 28.15 1.68 17.66
C ARG A 111 28.55 0.25 17.33
N CYS A 112 28.64 -0.06 16.04
CA CYS A 112 29.22 -1.30 15.58
C CYS A 112 30.75 -1.26 15.76
N ASP A 113 31.33 -2.29 16.38
CA ASP A 113 32.76 -2.55 16.36
C ASP A 113 33.04 -3.70 15.37
N PRO A 114 33.49 -3.39 14.15
CA PRO A 114 33.73 -4.40 13.12
C PRO A 114 34.97 -5.26 13.38
N SER A 115 35.75 -4.98 14.44
CA SER A 115 36.92 -5.79 14.81
C SER A 115 36.55 -7.02 15.64
N LEU A 116 35.37 -7.03 16.25
CA LEU A 116 34.88 -8.16 17.03
C LEU A 116 34.35 -9.27 16.12
N PRO A 117 34.75 -10.53 16.32
CA PRO A 117 34.15 -11.65 15.59
C PRO A 117 32.71 -11.88 16.06
N TYR A 118 31.94 -12.59 15.23
CA TYR A 118 30.64 -13.10 15.65
C TYR A 118 30.79 -14.00 16.88
N ASP A 119 29.97 -13.75 17.90
CA ASP A 119 29.89 -14.53 19.12
C ASP A 119 28.49 -15.17 19.22
N PRO A 120 28.38 -16.51 19.08
CA PRO A 120 27.09 -17.20 19.17
C PRO A 120 26.49 -17.19 20.58
N ASP A 121 27.30 -16.93 21.61
CA ASP A 121 26.89 -16.90 23.02
C ASP A 121 26.59 -15.46 23.49
N PHE A 122 26.69 -14.47 22.60
CA PHE A 122 26.41 -13.06 22.92
C PHE A 122 24.95 -12.86 23.34
N THR A 123 24.77 -12.28 24.52
CA THR A 123 23.45 -11.86 25.03
C THR A 123 23.42 -10.34 25.16
N PRO A 124 22.49 -9.63 24.48
CA PRO A 124 22.32 -8.20 24.66
C PRO A 124 21.99 -7.86 26.13
N PRO A 125 22.46 -6.71 26.66
CA PRO A 125 22.09 -6.22 27.99
C PRO A 125 20.61 -5.83 28.11
#